data_AF-A0A183HWG1-F1
#
_entry.id   AF-A0A183HWG1-F1
#
_cell.length_a   1.000
_cell.length_b   1.000
_cell.length_c   1.000
_cell.angle_alpha   90.00
_cell.angle_beta   90.00
_cell.angle_gamma   90.00
#
_symmetry.space_group_name_H-M   'P 1'
#
loop_
_entity.id
_entity.type
_entity.pdbx_description
1 polymer ?
#
loop_
_entity_poly.entity_id
_entity_poly.type
_entity_poly.pdbx_seq_one_letter_code
_entity_poly.pdbx_strand_id
1 'polypeptide(L)'
;MWFLETYVINKEFEYRDSVYRAFRGIPQGNHASTRLCDLYLGAADCERYSEMMKRRDTLLIRYVDDYLLLTIDMKVARKFLEIMHLGADDNYDIIADSTKTVINFHCECSELLISGKMVGSCSAVPWCGYTIYPGLRRYCIDWAKIHSGKAIACRIVHKMSSRQKRIAVLRFLKASLLEKFVHSFKQ
;
A
#
# COMPACT_ATOMS: atom_id res chain seq x y z
N MET A 1 1.60 27.94 -8.51
CA MET A 1 2.02 26.99 -9.57
C MET A 1 3.51 27.06 -9.84
N TRP A 2 4.06 28.24 -10.18
CA TRP A 2 5.48 28.42 -10.52
C TRP A 2 6.49 27.70 -9.61
N PHE A 3 6.33 27.78 -8.29
CA PHE A 3 7.24 27.08 -7.35
C PHE A 3 7.30 25.56 -7.57
N LEU A 4 6.16 24.90 -7.79
CA LEU A 4 6.13 23.45 -8.02
C LEU A 4 6.75 23.10 -9.37
N GLU A 5 6.46 23.90 -10.39
CA GLU A 5 7.03 23.72 -11.73
C GLU A 5 8.55 23.83 -11.71
N THR A 6 9.10 24.84 -11.04
CA THR A 6 10.55 25.07 -11.00
C THR A 6 11.29 24.09 -10.08
N TYR A 7 10.81 23.88 -8.85
CA TYR A 7 11.57 23.17 -7.82
C TYR A 7 11.24 21.68 -7.68
N VAL A 8 10.15 21.23 -8.30
CA VAL A 8 9.70 19.83 -8.22
C VAL A 8 9.69 19.18 -9.59
N ILE A 9 9.00 19.78 -10.57
CA ILE A 9 8.79 19.17 -11.89
C ILE A 9 10.03 19.33 -12.78
N ASN A 10 10.51 20.56 -12.93
CA ASN A 10 11.65 20.89 -13.81
C ASN A 10 12.99 20.83 -13.08
N LYS A 11 13.08 20.07 -11.98
CA LYS A 11 14.31 19.98 -11.21
C LYS A 11 15.40 19.28 -12.03
N GLU A 12 16.50 19.99 -12.22
CA GLU A 12 17.70 19.47 -12.84
C GLU A 12 18.68 18.94 -11.80
N PHE A 13 19.49 17.96 -12.19
CA PHE A 13 20.57 17.43 -11.38
C PHE A 13 21.80 17.15 -12.24
N GLU A 14 22.96 17.47 -11.68
CA GLU A 14 24.25 17.26 -12.32
C GLU A 14 24.83 15.90 -11.93
N TYR A 15 25.33 15.17 -12.93
CA TYR A 15 26.05 13.93 -12.73
C TYR A 15 27.08 13.75 -13.86
N ARG A 16 28.35 13.57 -13.49
CA ARG A 16 29.48 13.37 -14.43
C ARG A 16 29.46 14.39 -15.59
N ASP A 17 29.53 15.66 -15.25
CA ASP A 17 29.59 16.80 -16.18
C ASP A 17 28.40 16.91 -17.15
N SER A 18 27.28 16.26 -16.82
CA SER A 18 26.04 16.29 -17.59
C SER A 18 24.87 16.72 -16.71
N VAL A 19 23.95 17.49 -17.29
CA VAL A 19 22.71 17.95 -16.64
C VAL A 19 21.56 17.06 -17.08
N TYR A 20 20.82 16.53 -16.11
CA TYR A 20 19.67 15.67 -16.34
C TYR A 20 18.41 16.27 -15.72
N ARG A 21 17.26 15.98 -16.35
CA ARG A 21 15.94 16.29 -15.81
C ARG A 21 15.13 15.02 -15.73
N ALA A 22 14.37 14.85 -14.65
CA ALA A 22 13.46 13.73 -14.53
C ALA A 22 12.33 13.86 -15.56
N PHE A 23 12.23 12.87 -16.45
CA PHE A 23 11.19 12.84 -17.49
C PHE A 23 9.83 12.34 -16.94
N ARG A 24 9.85 11.45 -15.95
CA ARG A 24 8.65 10.92 -15.29
C ARG A 24 8.81 10.93 -13.78
N GLY A 25 7.73 11.30 -13.09
CA GLY A 25 7.64 11.31 -11.64
C GLY A 25 8.38 12.46 -10.97
N ILE A 26 8.39 12.45 -9.63
CA ILE A 26 9.07 13.46 -8.80
C ILE A 26 10.38 12.85 -8.28
N PRO A 27 11.54 13.52 -8.45
CA PRO A 27 12.81 13.04 -7.91
C PRO A 27 12.75 12.75 -6.40
N GLN A 28 13.34 11.63 -5.99
CA GLN A 28 13.49 11.29 -4.57
C GLN A 28 14.44 12.27 -3.87
N GLY A 29 14.23 12.49 -2.57
CA GLY A 29 15.05 13.41 -1.76
C GLY A 29 14.54 14.86 -1.69
N ASN A 30 13.50 15.22 -2.44
CA ASN A 30 12.77 16.47 -2.21
C ASN A 30 11.80 16.31 -1.03
N HIS A 31 11.83 17.20 -0.03
CA HIS A 31 10.90 17.15 1.11
C HIS A 31 9.42 17.22 0.70
N ALA A 32 9.11 17.84 -0.43
CA ALA A 32 7.75 17.92 -0.97
C ALA A 32 7.32 16.64 -1.69
N SER A 33 8.25 15.78 -2.15
CA SER A 33 7.91 14.64 -3.01
C SER A 33 6.99 13.64 -2.31
N THR A 34 7.22 13.37 -1.03
CA THR A 34 6.36 12.48 -0.24
C THR A 34 4.92 13.01 -0.15
N ARG A 35 4.74 14.32 0.04
CA ARG A 35 3.40 14.92 0.17
C ARG A 35 2.68 15.01 -1.17
N LEU A 36 3.40 15.32 -2.23
CA LEU A 36 2.84 15.38 -3.58
C LEU A 36 2.48 13.98 -4.09
N CYS A 37 3.30 12.98 -3.80
CA CYS A 37 2.98 11.58 -4.07
C CYS A 37 1.73 11.14 -3.29
N ASP A 38 1.65 11.46 -2.00
CA ASP A 38 0.49 11.14 -1.17
C ASP A 38 -0.80 11.83 -1.67
N LEU A 39 -0.69 13.08 -2.15
CA LEU A 39 -1.81 13.80 -2.77
C LEU A 39 -2.25 13.16 -4.09
N TYR A 40 -1.30 12.78 -4.94
CA TYR A 40 -1.57 12.12 -6.23
C TYR A 40 -2.27 10.77 -6.03
N LEU A 41 -1.73 9.92 -5.15
CA LEU A 41 -2.34 8.63 -4.81
C LEU A 41 -3.69 8.83 -4.11
N GLY A 42 -3.82 9.80 -3.21
CA GLY A 42 -5.08 10.09 -2.52
C GLY A 42 -6.19 10.57 -3.46
N ALA A 43 -5.85 11.34 -4.50
CA ALA A 43 -6.80 11.73 -5.54
C ALA A 43 -7.25 10.52 -6.36
N ALA A 44 -6.31 9.67 -6.80
CA ALA A 44 -6.61 8.42 -7.48
C ALA A 44 -7.48 7.48 -6.62
N ASP A 45 -7.20 7.36 -5.32
CA ASP A 45 -7.98 6.53 -4.40
C ASP A 45 -9.44 6.99 -4.30
N CYS A 46 -9.66 8.30 -4.24
CA CYS A 46 -11.01 8.87 -4.21
C CYS A 46 -11.80 8.52 -5.48
N GLU A 47 -11.15 8.59 -6.64
CA GLU A 47 -11.77 8.31 -7.92
C GLU A 47 -12.03 6.81 -8.11
N ARG A 48 -11.03 5.97 -7.85
CA ARG A 48 -11.07 4.51 -8.08
C ARG A 48 -11.86 3.74 -7.03
N TYR A 49 -11.83 4.18 -5.76
CA TYR A 49 -12.26 3.35 -4.63
C TYR A 49 -13.28 4.01 -3.71
N SER A 50 -13.87 5.15 -4.08
CA SER A 50 -14.88 5.85 -3.25
C SER A 50 -16.01 4.94 -2.76
N GLU A 51 -16.59 4.14 -3.64
CA GLU A 51 -17.68 3.23 -3.28
C GLU A 51 -17.20 2.09 -2.38
N MET A 52 -16.02 1.53 -2.64
CA MET A 52 -15.43 0.50 -1.78
C MET A 52 -15.16 1.00 -0.37
N MET A 53 -14.64 2.23 -0.23
CA MET A 53 -14.33 2.84 1.07
C MET A 53 -15.57 3.10 1.92
N LYS A 54 -16.74 3.30 1.31
CA LYS A 54 -18.03 3.49 2.00
C LYS A 54 -18.61 2.19 2.58
N ARG A 55 -18.19 1.02 2.09
CA ARG A 55 -18.75 -0.26 2.51
C ARG A 55 -18.36 -0.59 3.96
N ARG A 56 -19.31 -1.17 4.70
CA ARG A 56 -19.08 -1.60 6.09
C ARG A 56 -18.23 -2.86 6.20
N ASP A 57 -18.33 -3.74 5.21
CA ASP A 57 -17.68 -5.05 5.17
C ASP A 57 -16.27 -5.02 4.54
N THR A 58 -15.77 -3.83 4.21
CA THR A 58 -14.53 -3.62 3.47
C THR A 58 -13.67 -2.59 4.18
N LEU A 59 -12.38 -2.87 4.28
CA LEU A 59 -11.36 -2.00 4.84
C LEU A 59 -10.21 -1.89 3.83
N LEU A 60 -10.06 -0.70 3.26
CA LEU A 60 -8.92 -0.35 2.41
C LEU A 60 -7.97 0.53 3.21
N ILE A 61 -6.70 0.16 3.24
CA ILE A 61 -5.64 0.90 3.92
C ILE A 61 -4.50 1.12 2.95
N ARG A 62 -4.01 2.36 2.87
CA ARG A 62 -2.77 2.70 2.18
C ARG A 62 -1.77 3.26 3.16
N TYR A 63 -0.51 2.83 3.03
CA TYR A 63 0.63 3.46 3.69
C TYR A 63 1.71 3.77 2.67
N VAL A 64 1.85 5.04 2.32
CA VAL A 64 2.66 5.49 1.18
C VAL A 64 2.14 4.86 -0.10
N ASP A 65 2.85 3.90 -0.68
CA ASP A 65 2.57 3.18 -1.92
C ASP A 65 2.08 1.74 -1.69
N ASP A 66 2.10 1.25 -0.45
CA ASP A 66 1.64 -0.09 -0.10
C ASP A 66 0.13 -0.09 0.25
N TYR A 67 -0.63 -0.97 -0.39
CA TYR A 67 -2.07 -1.15 -0.14
C TYR A 67 -2.37 -2.47 0.60
N LEU A 68 -3.38 -2.42 1.47
CA LEU A 68 -4.00 -3.58 2.11
C LEU A 68 -5.52 -3.48 1.99
N LEU A 69 -6.12 -4.44 1.30
CA LEU A 69 -7.57 -4.62 1.25
C LEU A 69 -7.97 -5.81 2.13
N LEU A 70 -8.91 -5.59 3.05
CA LEU A 70 -9.59 -6.64 3.79
C LEU A 70 -11.09 -6.55 3.50
N THR A 71 -11.69 -7.61 2.97
CA THR A 71 -13.12 -7.69 2.69
C THR A 71 -13.61 -9.13 2.81
N ILE A 72 -14.89 -9.30 3.10
CA ILE A 72 -15.58 -10.60 3.01
C ILE A 72 -16.25 -10.82 1.64
N ASP A 73 -16.32 -9.80 0.79
CA ASP A 73 -16.91 -9.88 -0.54
C ASP A 73 -15.84 -10.17 -1.60
N MET A 74 -15.87 -11.38 -2.16
CA MET A 74 -14.92 -11.81 -3.17
C MET A 74 -14.97 -10.97 -4.46
N LYS A 75 -16.13 -10.40 -4.81
CA LYS A 75 -16.25 -9.54 -6.00
C LYS A 75 -15.49 -8.22 -5.79
N VAL A 76 -15.54 -7.67 -4.58
CA VAL A 76 -14.79 -6.46 -4.21
C VAL A 76 -13.28 -6.73 -4.24
N ALA A 77 -12.84 -7.87 -3.70
CA ALA A 77 -11.43 -8.25 -3.72
C ALA A 77 -10.90 -8.40 -5.16
N ARG A 78 -11.65 -9.06 -6.04
CA ARG A 78 -11.29 -9.22 -7.45
C ARG A 78 -11.25 -7.88 -8.18
N LYS A 79 -12.28 -7.04 -8.00
CA LYS A 79 -12.34 -5.73 -8.66
C LYS A 79 -11.18 -4.82 -8.26
N PHE A 80 -10.80 -4.83 -6.99
CA PHE A 80 -9.63 -4.09 -6.51
C PHE A 80 -8.35 -4.56 -7.20
N LEU A 81 -8.17 -5.87 -7.30
CA LEU A 81 -7.01 -6.50 -7.91
C LEU A 81 -6.91 -6.18 -9.41
N GLU A 82 -8.04 -6.18 -10.11
CA GLU A 82 -8.14 -5.74 -11.51
C GLU A 82 -7.68 -4.29 -11.66
N ILE A 83 -8.24 -3.37 -10.88
CA ILE A 83 -7.86 -1.95 -10.94
C ILE A 83 -6.36 -1.76 -10.65
N MET A 84 -5.82 -2.49 -9.68
CA MET A 84 -4.41 -2.37 -9.29
C MET A 84 -3.45 -2.88 -10.37
N HIS A 85 -3.82 -3.87 -11.17
CA HIS A 85 -2.91 -4.51 -12.14
C HIS A 85 -3.17 -4.12 -13.59
N LEU A 86 -4.40 -3.80 -13.95
CA LEU A 86 -4.79 -3.38 -15.29
C LEU A 86 -4.95 -1.86 -15.40
N GLY A 87 -4.92 -1.16 -14.28
CA GLY A 87 -5.25 0.26 -14.21
C GLY A 87 -6.75 0.50 -14.15
N ALA A 88 -7.13 1.77 -14.23
CA ALA A 88 -8.50 2.22 -14.40
C ALA A 88 -8.56 3.16 -15.61
N ASP A 89 -9.78 3.38 -16.11
CA ASP A 89 -10.04 4.38 -17.14
C ASP A 89 -10.03 5.78 -16.50
N ASP A 90 -8.82 6.25 -16.17
CA ASP A 90 -8.56 7.54 -15.55
C ASP A 90 -7.19 8.10 -15.98
N ASN A 91 -6.85 9.28 -15.45
CA ASN A 91 -5.61 9.97 -15.80
C ASN A 91 -4.41 9.60 -14.89
N TYR A 92 -4.48 8.51 -14.12
CA TYR A 92 -3.42 8.14 -13.18
C TYR A 92 -2.62 6.92 -13.67
N ASP A 93 -1.32 7.10 -13.85
CA ASP A 93 -0.37 6.05 -14.25
C ASP A 93 0.10 5.26 -13.01
N ILE A 94 -0.83 4.54 -12.39
CA ILE A 94 -0.61 3.75 -11.17
C ILE A 94 -0.96 2.29 -11.44
N ILE A 95 0.07 1.45 -11.46
CA ILE A 95 -0.03 0.00 -11.58
C ILE A 95 0.82 -0.64 -10.48
N ALA A 96 0.28 -1.66 -9.82
CA ALA A 96 0.96 -2.41 -8.79
C ALA A 96 1.94 -3.43 -9.37
N ASP A 97 3.08 -3.59 -8.70
CA ASP A 97 4.06 -4.62 -9.01
C ASP A 97 3.48 -6.00 -8.73
N SER A 98 3.19 -6.73 -9.81
CA SER A 98 2.52 -8.03 -9.74
C SER A 98 3.35 -9.09 -9.01
N THR A 99 4.68 -8.94 -8.95
CA THR A 99 5.58 -9.86 -8.23
C THR A 99 5.51 -9.68 -6.72
N LYS A 100 5.05 -8.50 -6.25
CA LYS A 100 4.93 -8.16 -4.82
C LYS A 100 3.53 -8.38 -4.26
N THR A 101 2.54 -8.60 -5.12
CA THR A 101 1.16 -8.85 -4.72
C THR A 101 1.05 -10.15 -3.93
N VAL A 102 0.30 -10.11 -2.82
CA VAL A 102 -0.06 -11.30 -2.05
C VAL A 102 -1.58 -11.36 -1.91
N ILE A 103 -2.19 -12.47 -2.32
CA ILE A 103 -3.63 -12.71 -2.21
C ILE A 103 -3.89 -13.98 -1.40
N ASN A 104 -4.96 -13.98 -0.60
CA ASN A 104 -5.39 -15.13 0.19
C ASN A 104 -6.68 -15.76 -0.38
N PHE A 105 -6.88 -15.71 -1.68
CA PHE A 105 -8.02 -16.32 -2.32
C PHE A 105 -7.62 -16.85 -3.69
N HIS A 106 -8.40 -17.81 -4.19
CA HIS A 106 -8.18 -18.34 -5.52
C HIS A 106 -8.62 -17.32 -6.57
N CYS A 107 -7.70 -16.95 -7.46
CA CYS A 107 -7.95 -16.02 -8.55
C CYS A 107 -7.54 -16.68 -9.88
N GLU A 108 -8.52 -17.21 -10.61
CA GLU A 108 -8.34 -17.66 -11.99
C GLU A 108 -8.56 -16.47 -12.92
N CYS A 109 -7.52 -15.73 -13.26
CA CYS A 109 -7.61 -14.68 -14.26
C CYS A 109 -6.41 -14.79 -15.21
N SER A 110 -6.65 -15.25 -16.44
CA SER A 110 -5.64 -15.24 -17.51
C SER A 110 -5.18 -13.83 -17.88
N GLU A 111 -6.02 -12.82 -17.62
CA GLU A 111 -5.76 -11.41 -17.89
C GLU A 111 -4.96 -10.71 -16.78
N LEU A 112 -4.98 -11.25 -15.55
CA LEU A 112 -4.20 -10.72 -14.43
C LEU A 112 -2.88 -11.48 -14.34
N LEU A 113 -1.79 -10.89 -14.88
CA LEU A 113 -0.43 -11.43 -14.79
C LEU A 113 0.16 -11.31 -13.38
N ILE A 114 -0.54 -11.84 -12.38
CA ILE A 114 -0.10 -11.86 -10.99
C ILE A 114 0.95 -12.95 -10.84
N SER A 115 2.20 -12.54 -10.83
CA SER A 115 3.35 -13.41 -10.49
C SER A 115 3.65 -13.46 -8.99
N GLY A 116 2.79 -12.81 -8.20
CA GLY A 116 2.89 -12.72 -6.75
C GLY A 116 2.46 -14.00 -6.04
N LYS A 117 2.35 -13.92 -4.72
CA LYS A 117 2.09 -15.09 -3.87
C LYS A 117 0.60 -15.29 -3.62
N MET A 118 0.04 -16.40 -4.10
CA MET A 118 -1.27 -16.90 -3.65
C MET A 118 -1.08 -17.77 -2.41
N VAL A 119 -1.59 -17.31 -1.27
CA VAL A 119 -1.57 -18.05 0.00
C VAL A 119 -2.94 -18.68 0.27
N GLY A 120 -2.99 -19.68 1.16
CA GLY A 120 -4.26 -20.32 1.53
C GLY A 120 -5.25 -19.31 2.14
N SER A 121 -6.54 -19.61 2.07
CA SER A 121 -7.62 -18.68 2.46
C SER A 121 -7.53 -18.15 3.90
N CYS A 122 -7.09 -19.00 4.82
CA CYS A 122 -6.88 -18.65 6.23
C CYS A 122 -5.44 -18.20 6.54
N SER A 123 -4.57 -18.08 5.53
CA SER A 123 -3.17 -17.73 5.72
C SER A 123 -3.01 -16.25 6.02
N ALA A 124 -1.87 -15.92 6.63
CA ALA A 124 -1.51 -14.55 6.89
C ALA A 124 -0.98 -13.84 5.64
N VAL A 125 -1.22 -12.54 5.56
CA VAL A 125 -0.68 -11.67 4.51
C VAL A 125 0.29 -10.64 5.13
N PRO A 126 1.48 -10.43 4.54
CA PRO A 126 2.42 -9.42 5.01
C PRO A 126 2.01 -8.03 4.49
N TRP A 127 2.16 -7.01 5.33
CA TRP A 127 1.94 -5.61 4.92
C TRP A 127 2.75 -4.65 5.80
N CYS A 128 3.61 -3.83 5.20
CA CYS A 128 4.44 -2.79 5.86
C CYS A 128 5.14 -3.21 7.17
N GLY A 129 5.68 -4.44 7.22
CA GLY A 129 6.36 -4.97 8.41
C GLY A 129 5.43 -5.57 9.48
N TYR A 130 4.16 -5.79 9.12
CA TYR A 130 3.18 -6.53 9.90
C TYR A 130 2.79 -7.81 9.17
N THR A 131 2.37 -8.80 9.95
CA THR A 131 1.72 -10.00 9.48
C THR A 131 0.26 -9.93 9.93
N ILE A 132 -0.66 -9.90 8.96
CA ILE A 132 -2.10 -9.79 9.20
C ILE A 132 -2.71 -11.17 9.05
N TYR A 133 -3.51 -11.59 10.02
CA TYR A 133 -4.26 -12.85 10.02
C TYR A 133 -5.75 -12.53 9.89
N PRO A 134 -6.32 -12.46 8.67
CA PRO A 134 -7.71 -12.04 8.46
C PRO A 134 -8.70 -12.92 9.22
N GLY A 135 -8.57 -14.25 9.10
CA GLY A 135 -9.48 -15.21 9.76
C GLY A 135 -9.42 -15.17 11.29
N LEU A 136 -8.26 -14.82 11.86
CA LEU A 136 -8.10 -14.68 13.31
C LEU A 136 -8.42 -13.26 13.82
N ARG A 137 -8.60 -12.28 12.92
CA ARG A 137 -8.72 -10.85 13.24
C ARG A 137 -7.56 -10.36 14.12
N ARG A 138 -6.35 -10.83 13.83
CA ARG A 138 -5.13 -10.50 14.55
C ARG A 138 -4.09 -9.93 13.60
N TYR A 139 -3.19 -9.16 14.17
CA TYR A 139 -1.97 -8.74 13.50
C TYR A 139 -0.81 -8.90 14.48
N CYS A 140 0.40 -9.08 13.95
CA CYS A 140 1.63 -9.01 14.71
C CYS A 140 2.72 -8.31 13.89
N ILE A 141 3.80 -7.93 14.53
CA ILE A 141 5.00 -7.44 13.85
C ILE A 141 5.61 -8.63 13.09
N ASP A 142 6.02 -8.40 11.84
CA ASP A 142 6.76 -9.38 11.05
C ASP A 142 8.21 -9.47 11.57
N TRP A 143 8.39 -10.32 12.59
CA TRP A 143 9.68 -10.55 13.21
C TRP A 143 10.68 -11.24 12.29
N ALA A 144 10.21 -11.98 11.27
CA ALA A 144 11.09 -12.68 10.34
C ALA A 144 11.89 -11.69 9.47
N LYS A 145 11.28 -10.57 9.07
CA LYS A 145 12.01 -9.48 8.40
C LYS A 145 13.00 -8.76 9.33
N ILE A 146 12.65 -8.58 10.61
CA ILE A 146 13.49 -7.87 11.58
C ILE A 146 14.68 -8.71 12.07
N HIS A 147 14.51 -10.02 12.19
CA HIS A 147 15.53 -10.93 12.73
C HIS A 147 16.16 -11.84 11.68
N SER A 148 15.89 -11.63 10.38
CA SER A 148 16.66 -12.30 9.34
C SER A 148 18.16 -11.98 9.56
N GLY A 149 19.06 -12.96 9.41
CA GLY A 149 20.50 -12.76 9.64
C GLY A 149 21.13 -11.59 8.85
N LYS A 150 20.43 -11.09 7.81
CA LYS A 150 20.78 -9.87 7.05
C LYS A 150 20.39 -8.56 7.77
N ALA A 151 19.34 -8.56 8.60
CA ALA A 151 18.83 -7.37 9.27
C ALA A 151 19.69 -6.93 10.48
N ILE A 152 20.44 -7.86 11.09
CA ILE A 152 21.34 -7.58 12.22
C ILE A 152 22.51 -6.66 11.78
N ALA A 153 22.86 -6.63 10.50
CA ALA A 153 23.90 -5.75 9.96
C ALA A 153 23.46 -4.27 9.88
N CYS A 154 22.16 -3.99 9.81
CA CYS A 154 21.65 -2.62 9.82
C CYS A 154 21.53 -2.13 11.26
N ARG A 155 22.31 -1.12 11.66
CA ARG A 155 22.12 -0.43 12.94
C ARG A 155 20.78 0.32 12.92
N ILE A 156 19.70 -0.36 13.31
CA ILE A 156 18.36 0.23 13.33
C ILE A 156 18.28 1.22 14.50
N VAL A 157 18.44 2.51 14.21
CA VAL A 157 18.16 3.58 15.18
C VAL A 157 16.67 3.93 15.10
N HIS A 158 15.89 3.45 16.05
CA HIS A 158 14.47 3.83 16.16
C HIS A 158 14.34 5.26 16.71
N LYS A 159 14.20 6.24 15.80
CA LYS A 159 13.77 7.59 16.19
C LYS A 159 12.36 7.55 16.81
N MET A 160 12.11 8.33 17.86
CA MET A 160 10.83 8.34 18.58
C MET A 160 9.62 8.60 17.67
N SER A 161 9.76 9.45 16.66
CA SER A 161 8.71 9.74 15.68
C SER A 161 8.31 8.51 14.85
N SER A 162 9.25 7.62 14.52
CA SER A 162 8.96 6.37 13.82
C SER A 162 8.16 5.39 14.69
N ARG A 163 8.40 5.40 16.01
CA ARG A 163 7.63 4.58 16.97
C ARG A 163 6.19 5.08 17.07
N GLN A 164 5.98 6.40 17.15
CA GLN A 164 4.64 7.00 17.20
C GLN A 164 3.83 6.68 15.92
N LYS A 165 4.45 6.76 14.74
CA LYS A 165 3.81 6.38 13.47
C LYS A 165 3.35 4.92 13.47
N ARG A 166 4.21 3.98 13.91
CA ARG A 166 3.83 2.57 14.04
C ARG A 166 2.68 2.37 15.02
N ILE A 167 2.72 3.01 16.18
CA ILE A 167 1.63 2.94 17.16
C ILE A 167 0.32 3.47 16.57
N ALA A 168 0.35 4.55 15.79
CA ALA A 168 -0.83 5.09 15.12
C ALA A 168 -1.43 4.09 14.13
N VAL A 169 -0.60 3.48 13.28
CA VAL A 169 -1.04 2.41 12.34
C VAL A 169 -1.65 1.23 13.10
N LEU A 170 -1.03 0.79 14.20
CA LEU A 170 -1.53 -0.32 15.00
C LEU A 170 -2.87 0.00 15.69
N ARG A 171 -3.02 1.22 16.20
CA ARG A 171 -4.28 1.69 16.80
C ARG A 171 -5.39 1.75 15.76
N PHE A 172 -5.09 2.30 14.58
CA PHE A 172 -6.03 2.35 13.46
C PHE A 172 -6.46 0.94 13.04
N LEU A 173 -5.50 0.04 12.75
CA LEU A 173 -5.79 -1.36 12.39
C LEU A 173 -6.67 -2.06 13.43
N LYS A 174 -6.36 -1.88 14.72
CA LYS A 174 -7.16 -2.46 15.81
C LYS A 174 -8.59 -1.92 15.81
N ALA A 175 -8.75 -0.60 15.73
CA ALA A 175 -10.07 0.03 15.72
C ALA A 175 -10.88 -0.41 14.49
N SER A 176 -10.30 -0.35 13.29
CA SER A 176 -10.98 -0.72 12.05
C SER A 176 -11.39 -2.19 12.00
N LEU A 177 -10.56 -3.10 12.51
CA LEU A 177 -10.91 -4.52 12.59
C LEU A 177 -12.06 -4.78 13.58
N LEU A 178 -12.07 -4.06 14.71
CA LEU A 178 -13.14 -4.19 15.71
C LEU A 178 -14.46 -3.58 15.20
N GLU A 179 -14.44 -2.40 14.60
CA GLU A 179 -15.66 -1.74 14.12
C GLU A 179 -16.32 -2.49 12.96
N LYS A 180 -15.53 -2.93 11.96
CA LYS A 180 -16.08 -3.51 10.74
C LYS A 180 -16.43 -5.00 10.86
N PHE A 181 -15.70 -5.77 11.68
CA PHE A 181 -15.81 -7.24 11.71
C PHE A 181 -16.34 -7.83 13.03
N VAL A 182 -16.88 -7.02 13.94
CA VAL A 182 -17.60 -7.52 15.15
C VAL A 182 -19.07 -7.83 14.85
N HIS A 183 -19.72 -7.14 13.91
CA HIS A 183 -21.15 -7.32 13.63
C HIS A 183 -21.47 -8.28 12.46
N SER A 184 -20.50 -8.62 11.62
CA SER A 184 -20.75 -9.38 10.39
C SER A 184 -20.96 -10.89 10.56
N PHE A 185 -20.86 -11.43 11.79
CA PHE A 185 -20.96 -12.87 12.09
C PHE A 185 -21.90 -13.17 13.28
N LYS A 186 -22.85 -12.29 13.58
CA LYS A 186 -23.95 -12.55 14.53
C LYS A 186 -25.24 -13.02 13.84
N GLN A 187 -25.17 -13.41 12.57
CA GLN A 187 -26.25 -14.08 11.84
C GLN A 187 -25.78 -15.45 11.38
#